data_AF-A0A8S2NNN9-F1
#
_entry.id   AF-A0A8S2NNN9-F1
#
_cell.length_a   1.000
_cell.length_b   1.000
_cell.length_c   1.000
_cell.angle_alpha   90.00
_cell.angle_beta   90.00
_cell.angle_gamma   90.00
#
_symmetry.space_group_name_H-M   'P 1'
#
loop_
_entity.id
_entity.type
_entity.pdbx_description
1 polymer ?
#
loop_
_entity_poly.entity_id
_entity_poly.type
_entity_poly.pdbx_seq_one_letter_code
_entity_poly.pdbx_strand_id
1 'polypeptide(L)'
;MAKRITDRVILCWLDLETRNKTDNIDRKIEQLRGNVYAAHSFDEWNACIDYITSVDEQDIIYLVVQAEHLNDESLSLFDSISQLKSIFLLCNTNKNYDRERLKSCRKIILIQDNNNNLASTQIEQNIRKNVNQAIGFEIFRPQNDKNTDASLLNRLDVSFMYSQLIKEMLVDAEVEYTEYYMDSFVDICLVENQGNQMQLENLRSFQNTYKQHSSVWWYTKESFLYSAVNKALRTQDVTMLFVMGFFIRDLHLQLIELQETDIENQSFSMLYRGQGMTIKDFERLHQQIGGLISFNNFLSTSSDHDVSLMFARSARDNPLHVGIFFCIRPNATIMTHDKKSVSAFASLRNVSYYPDENEILFSMHTIFRIKNVHEIDERLWQIDLDFTNDQDEQLNILLEQLRSEIYVPGVFNVDKVGQLCLKMGDYDGALEVYNTLLQMFPDNFVFLCYIHNHLGLTYQHLNQLDQALIHYEKSIEIRRSLEDEDNKDQYSLVTYANLSTLYAKKGDLVRARLNCEHALAFSGVTRIFRPLGKLPLSQKKPWANLARFLLIGQH
;
A
#
# COMPACT_ATOMS: atom_id res chain seq x y z
N MET A 1 12.88 7.85 7.78
CA MET A 1 13.29 6.47 7.51
C MET A 1 12.04 5.60 7.58
N ALA A 2 11.27 5.55 6.49
CA ALA A 2 10.12 4.66 6.39
C ALA A 2 10.66 3.26 6.08
N LYS A 3 10.96 2.47 7.14
CA LYS A 3 11.22 1.04 6.97
C LYS A 3 9.97 0.46 6.30
N ARG A 4 10.12 -0.08 5.09
CA ARG A 4 9.07 -0.83 4.38
C ARG A 4 8.45 -1.83 5.34
N ILE A 5 7.19 -1.61 5.70
CA ILE A 5 6.40 -2.52 6.54
C ILE A 5 5.97 -3.67 5.63
N THR A 6 6.88 -4.61 5.41
CA THR A 6 6.52 -5.91 4.87
C THR A 6 6.50 -6.88 6.03
N ASP A 7 5.32 -7.17 6.58
CA ASP A 7 5.15 -8.29 7.51
C ASP A 7 5.43 -9.58 6.72
N ARG A 8 6.68 -10.06 6.72
CA ARG A 8 7.02 -11.29 6.00
C ARG A 8 6.51 -12.44 6.83
N VAL A 9 5.69 -13.27 6.20
CA VAL A 9 5.15 -14.46 6.86
C VAL A 9 6.17 -15.57 6.71
N ILE A 10 6.71 -16.07 7.80
CA ILE A 10 7.71 -17.13 7.83
C ILE A 10 7.10 -18.37 8.46
N LEU A 11 7.17 -19.50 7.77
CA LEU A 11 6.78 -20.80 8.30
C LEU A 11 8.02 -21.55 8.78
N CYS A 12 8.09 -21.84 10.07
CA CYS A 12 9.10 -22.72 10.65
C CYS A 12 8.49 -24.09 10.90
N TRP A 13 9.10 -25.14 10.38
CA TRP A 13 8.68 -26.52 10.60
C TRP A 13 9.73 -27.24 11.44
N LEU A 14 9.38 -27.61 12.67
CA LEU A 14 10.28 -28.33 13.56
C LEU A 14 9.94 -29.83 13.53
N ASP A 15 10.85 -30.63 12.96
CA ASP A 15 10.75 -32.08 12.94
C ASP A 15 11.98 -32.73 13.58
N LEU A 16 11.78 -33.33 14.75
CA LEU A 16 12.86 -34.00 15.49
C LEU A 16 13.01 -35.48 15.10
N GLU A 17 12.21 -36.01 14.15
CA GLU A 17 12.35 -37.39 13.68
C GLU A 17 13.46 -37.55 12.61
N THR A 18 14.21 -38.65 12.69
CA THR A 18 15.37 -38.94 11.83
C THR A 18 15.01 -39.03 10.33
N ARG A 19 15.64 -38.16 9.52
CA ARG A 19 16.02 -38.14 8.07
C ARG A 19 15.38 -39.07 7.00
N ASN A 20 14.62 -40.11 7.33
CA ASN A 20 13.99 -41.03 6.37
C ASN A 20 12.56 -40.61 5.94
N LYS A 21 12.07 -39.43 6.38
CA LYS A 21 10.78 -38.82 5.99
C LYS A 21 10.91 -37.46 5.29
N THR A 22 12.12 -37.04 4.92
CA THR A 22 12.41 -35.71 4.32
C THR A 22 11.57 -35.43 3.08
N ASP A 23 11.36 -36.41 2.20
CA ASP A 23 10.59 -36.23 0.95
C ASP A 23 9.11 -35.84 1.19
N ASN A 24 8.53 -36.20 2.34
CA ASN A 24 7.14 -35.88 2.67
C ASN A 24 7.02 -34.48 3.29
N ILE A 25 8.03 -34.02 4.02
CA ILE A 25 8.04 -32.70 4.67
C ILE A 25 8.40 -31.62 3.67
N ASP A 26 9.41 -31.85 2.84
CA ASP A 26 9.77 -30.91 1.78
C ASP A 26 8.57 -30.70 0.85
N ARG A 27 7.82 -31.76 0.54
CA ARG A 27 6.57 -31.67 -0.24
C ARG A 27 5.45 -30.91 0.49
N LYS A 28 5.29 -31.10 1.81
CA LYS A 28 4.31 -30.36 2.63
C LYS A 28 4.69 -28.88 2.77
N ILE A 29 5.98 -28.58 2.91
CA ILE A 29 6.52 -27.22 2.92
C ILE A 29 6.33 -26.57 1.55
N GLU A 30 6.61 -27.30 0.46
CA GLU A 30 6.42 -26.81 -0.90
C GLU A 30 4.95 -26.45 -1.18
N GLN A 31 4.00 -27.25 -0.69
CA GLN A 31 2.57 -26.92 -0.74
C GLN A 31 2.23 -25.61 -0.02
N LEU A 32 2.95 -25.29 1.06
CA LEU A 32 2.69 -24.12 1.90
C LEU A 32 3.42 -22.85 1.44
N ARG A 33 4.50 -22.99 0.64
CA ARG A 33 5.33 -21.86 0.15
C ARG A 33 4.53 -20.79 -0.58
N GLY A 34 3.44 -21.14 -1.26
CA GLY A 34 2.62 -20.17 -1.99
C GLY A 34 1.96 -19.08 -1.15
N ASN A 35 1.95 -19.20 0.19
CA ASN A 35 1.27 -18.25 1.09
C ASN A 35 2.20 -17.64 2.15
N VAL A 36 3.48 -17.96 2.10
CA VAL A 36 4.48 -17.51 3.09
C VAL A 36 5.71 -16.97 2.35
N TYR A 37 6.31 -15.91 2.87
CA TYR A 37 7.53 -15.32 2.32
C TYR A 37 8.71 -16.29 2.31
N ALA A 38 8.83 -17.08 3.39
CA ALA A 38 9.86 -18.09 3.52
C ALA A 38 9.33 -19.27 4.34
N ALA A 39 9.84 -20.47 4.04
CA ALA A 39 9.57 -21.67 4.81
C ALA A 39 10.88 -22.40 5.11
N HIS A 40 11.12 -22.68 6.39
CA HIS A 40 12.33 -23.32 6.90
C HIS A 40 11.98 -24.58 7.68
N SER A 41 12.74 -25.64 7.46
CA SER A 41 12.70 -26.85 8.30
C SER A 41 13.88 -26.83 9.27
N PHE A 42 13.62 -27.30 10.48
CA PHE A 42 14.61 -27.46 11.54
C PHE A 42 14.56 -28.90 12.07
N ASP A 43 15.72 -29.52 12.21
CA ASP A 43 15.91 -30.84 12.84
C ASP A 43 16.40 -30.74 14.30
N GLU A 44 16.73 -29.53 14.75
CA GLU A 44 17.18 -29.25 16.12
C GLU A 44 16.35 -28.14 16.77
N TRP A 45 15.92 -28.38 18.01
CA TRP A 45 15.09 -27.46 18.78
C TRP A 45 15.77 -26.10 18.98
N ASN A 46 17.04 -26.08 19.40
CA ASN A 46 17.77 -24.85 19.69
C ASN A 46 17.97 -24.00 18.44
N ALA A 47 18.31 -24.61 17.31
CA ALA A 47 18.45 -23.90 16.04
C ALA A 47 17.13 -23.24 15.60
N CYS A 48 16.00 -23.90 15.83
CA CYS A 48 14.69 -23.33 15.56
C CYS A 48 14.39 -22.11 16.44
N ILE A 49 14.66 -22.21 17.75
CA ILE A 49 14.45 -21.10 18.68
C ILE A 49 15.38 -19.92 18.38
N ASP A 50 16.67 -20.18 18.15
CA ASP A 50 17.65 -19.14 17.81
C ASP A 50 17.22 -18.40 16.53
N TYR A 51 16.74 -19.14 15.53
CA TYR A 51 16.21 -18.52 14.33
C TYR A 51 14.99 -17.65 14.62
N ILE A 52 13.96 -18.20 15.27
CA ILE A 52 12.70 -17.51 15.55
C ILE A 52 12.91 -16.23 16.38
N THR A 53 13.89 -16.24 17.29
CA THR A 53 14.23 -15.08 18.13
C THR A 53 15.13 -14.06 17.44
N SER A 54 15.84 -14.46 16.37
CA SER A 54 16.71 -13.57 15.57
C SER A 54 15.99 -12.81 14.46
N VAL A 55 14.78 -13.23 14.10
CA VAL A 55 13.95 -12.63 13.05
C VAL A 55 13.47 -11.23 13.48
N ASP A 56 13.39 -10.30 12.52
CA ASP A 56 12.96 -8.91 12.77
C ASP A 56 11.59 -8.91 13.47
N GLU A 57 11.40 -8.03 14.46
CA GLU A 57 10.17 -7.93 15.24
C GLU A 57 8.92 -7.66 14.39
N GLN A 58 9.10 -7.17 13.16
CA GLN A 58 8.04 -6.90 12.19
C GLN A 58 7.60 -8.16 11.40
N ASP A 59 8.40 -9.23 11.38
CA ASP A 59 8.07 -10.44 10.65
C ASP A 59 7.17 -11.38 11.48
N ILE A 60 6.28 -12.08 10.78
CA ILE A 60 5.27 -12.94 11.39
C ILE A 60 5.71 -14.39 11.26
N ILE A 61 5.87 -15.08 12.39
CA ILE A 61 6.29 -16.49 12.40
C ILE A 61 5.11 -17.40 12.73
N TYR A 62 4.92 -18.42 11.90
CA TYR A 62 4.12 -19.59 12.21
C TYR A 62 5.05 -20.77 12.45
N LEU A 63 4.87 -21.47 13.58
CA LEU A 63 5.66 -22.65 13.91
C LEU A 63 4.79 -23.90 13.78
N VAL A 64 5.28 -24.94 13.13
CA VAL A 64 4.65 -26.27 13.08
C VAL A 64 5.48 -27.22 13.93
N VAL A 65 4.85 -27.88 14.91
CA VAL A 65 5.52 -28.83 15.80
C VAL A 65 4.65 -30.06 16.01
N GLN A 66 5.26 -31.24 16.10
CA GLN A 66 4.57 -32.43 16.59
C GLN A 66 4.26 -32.29 18.09
N ALA A 67 3.03 -32.64 18.47
CA ALA A 67 2.54 -32.53 19.85
C ALA A 67 3.46 -33.19 20.88
N GLU A 68 4.09 -34.30 20.50
CA GLU A 68 4.95 -35.12 21.35
C GLU A 68 6.32 -34.50 21.67
N HIS A 69 6.68 -33.40 21.01
CA HIS A 69 7.93 -32.69 21.26
C HIS A 69 7.77 -31.43 22.13
N LEU A 70 6.55 -31.08 22.56
CA LEU A 70 6.34 -29.93 23.45
C LEU A 70 6.49 -30.28 24.94
N ASN A 71 7.41 -29.58 25.61
CA ASN A 71 7.55 -29.56 27.07
C ASN A 71 7.05 -28.22 27.66
N ASP A 72 6.97 -28.11 28.99
CA ASP A 72 6.42 -26.90 29.66
C ASP A 72 7.34 -25.68 29.55
N GLU A 73 8.65 -25.90 29.46
CA GLU A 73 9.64 -24.85 29.25
C GLU A 73 9.44 -24.20 27.87
N SER A 74 9.23 -25.01 26.83
CA SER A 74 8.88 -24.58 25.48
C SER A 74 7.60 -23.72 25.46
N LEU A 75 6.54 -24.16 26.17
CA LEU A 75 5.27 -23.43 26.24
C LEU A 75 5.46 -22.02 26.82
N SER A 76 6.22 -21.90 27.91
CA SER A 76 6.50 -20.62 28.56
C SER A 76 7.34 -19.69 27.68
N LEU A 77 8.33 -20.25 26.97
CA LEU A 77 9.18 -19.51 26.04
C LEU A 77 8.35 -18.97 24.86
N PHE A 78 7.50 -19.81 24.27
CA PHE A 78 6.70 -19.41 23.12
C PHE A 78 5.76 -18.25 23.38
N ASP A 79 5.18 -18.17 24.57
CA ASP A 79 4.34 -17.02 24.95
C ASP A 79 5.14 -15.70 24.96
N SER A 80 6.42 -15.76 25.34
CA SER A 80 7.29 -14.58 25.40
C SER A 80 7.76 -14.05 24.03
N ILE A 81 7.74 -14.87 22.97
CA ILE A 81 8.23 -14.48 21.63
C ILE A 81 7.13 -13.73 20.86
N SER A 82 7.26 -12.41 20.67
CA SER A 82 6.23 -11.58 20.02
C SER A 82 6.01 -11.90 18.54
N GLN A 83 7.08 -12.26 17.81
CA GLN A 83 7.02 -12.61 16.38
C GLN A 83 6.24 -13.91 16.12
N LEU A 84 6.21 -14.81 17.12
CA LEU A 84 5.55 -16.10 17.01
C LEU A 84 4.02 -15.91 17.12
N LYS A 85 3.36 -15.89 15.96
CA LYS A 85 1.94 -15.60 15.82
C LYS A 85 1.06 -16.78 16.22
N SER A 86 1.40 -17.98 15.75
CA SER A 86 0.68 -19.21 16.09
C SER A 86 1.57 -20.43 15.96
N ILE A 87 1.23 -21.46 16.74
CA ILE A 87 1.93 -22.74 16.78
C ILE A 87 0.94 -23.81 16.37
N PHE A 88 1.12 -24.33 15.18
CA PHE A 88 0.35 -25.45 14.65
C PHE A 88 0.86 -26.75 15.25
N LEU A 89 0.08 -27.31 16.16
CA LEU A 89 0.44 -28.49 16.93
C LEU A 89 -0.20 -29.71 16.27
N LEU A 90 0.63 -30.50 15.58
CA LEU A 90 0.22 -31.70 14.86
C LEU A 90 -0.07 -32.82 15.87
N CYS A 91 -1.35 -33.18 15.98
CA CYS A 91 -1.85 -34.19 16.89
C CYS A 91 -2.06 -35.51 16.14
N ASN A 92 -1.38 -36.57 16.58
CA ASN A 92 -1.71 -37.94 16.16
C ASN A 92 -3.05 -38.39 16.80
N THR A 93 -4.01 -38.83 15.98
CA THR A 93 -5.36 -39.23 16.41
C THR A 93 -5.41 -40.35 17.44
N ASN A 94 -4.37 -41.16 17.52
CA ASN A 94 -4.31 -42.32 18.40
C ASN A 94 -3.76 -41.99 19.81
N LYS A 95 -3.45 -40.73 20.12
CA LYS A 95 -2.92 -40.30 21.42
C LYS A 95 -3.84 -39.28 22.09
N ASN A 96 -4.09 -39.47 23.39
CA ASN A 96 -4.78 -38.48 24.21
C ASN A 96 -3.78 -37.42 24.69
N TYR A 97 -3.94 -36.20 24.19
CA TYR A 97 -3.17 -35.04 24.65
C TYR A 97 -3.93 -34.30 25.75
N ASP A 98 -3.21 -33.82 26.75
CA ASP A 98 -3.77 -33.00 27.82
C ASP A 98 -4.16 -31.61 27.27
N ARG A 99 -5.45 -31.43 26.99
CA ARG A 99 -5.98 -30.17 26.45
C ARG A 99 -5.93 -29.04 27.48
N GLU A 100 -5.99 -29.32 28.78
CA GLU A 100 -5.88 -28.29 29.82
C GLU A 100 -4.46 -27.74 29.88
N ARG A 101 -3.46 -28.63 29.79
CA ARG A 101 -2.05 -28.23 29.68
C ARG A 101 -1.79 -27.36 28.44
N LEU A 102 -2.32 -27.74 27.28
CA LEU A 102 -2.11 -26.99 26.03
C LEU A 102 -2.85 -25.64 26.00
N LYS A 103 -3.93 -25.46 26.76
CA LYS A 103 -4.59 -24.16 26.94
C LYS A 103 -3.71 -23.11 27.64
N SER A 104 -2.63 -23.52 28.30
CA SER A 104 -1.71 -22.58 28.98
C SER A 104 -1.00 -21.64 27.98
N CYS A 105 -0.63 -22.14 26.80
CA CYS A 105 -0.06 -21.33 25.72
C CYS A 105 -1.15 -20.94 24.73
N ARG A 106 -1.44 -19.64 24.68
CA ARG A 106 -2.57 -19.10 23.90
C ARG A 106 -2.28 -19.01 22.39
N LYS A 107 -1.06 -19.32 21.97
CA LYS A 107 -0.63 -19.31 20.55
C LYS A 107 -0.88 -20.66 19.86
N ILE A 108 -1.29 -21.71 20.58
CA ILE A 108 -1.42 -23.06 20.04
C ILE A 108 -2.72 -23.25 19.26
N ILE A 109 -2.59 -23.75 18.04
CA ILE A 109 -3.69 -24.22 17.19
C ILE A 109 -3.53 -25.72 16.99
N LEU A 110 -4.52 -26.49 17.43
CA LEU A 110 -4.51 -27.95 17.30
C LEU A 110 -4.89 -28.36 15.88
N ILE A 111 -4.06 -29.18 15.24
CA ILE A 111 -4.31 -29.71 13.90
C ILE A 111 -4.31 -31.24 13.95
N GLN A 112 -5.36 -31.85 13.39
CA GLN A 112 -5.47 -33.31 13.34
C GLN A 112 -4.81 -33.84 12.06
N ASP A 113 -3.77 -34.65 12.19
CA ASP A 113 -3.09 -35.27 11.05
C ASP A 113 -3.66 -36.69 10.80
N ASN A 114 -4.75 -36.77 10.03
CA ASN A 114 -5.46 -38.02 9.73
C ASN A 114 -4.93 -38.75 8.49
N ASN A 115 -3.60 -38.82 8.32
CA ASN A 115 -2.87 -39.27 7.12
C ASN A 115 -2.65 -38.18 6.05
N ASN A 116 -1.63 -37.37 6.32
CA ASN A 116 -0.66 -36.78 5.38
C ASN A 116 -1.07 -35.64 4.43
N ASN A 117 -2.34 -35.31 4.20
CA ASN A 117 -2.68 -34.15 3.33
C ASN A 117 -3.65 -33.13 3.94
N LEU A 118 -4.40 -33.47 5.00
CA LEU A 118 -5.35 -32.54 5.61
C LEU A 118 -4.68 -31.48 6.49
N ALA A 119 -3.55 -31.82 7.11
CA ALA A 119 -2.83 -30.92 7.99
C ALA A 119 -2.24 -29.71 7.24
N SER A 120 -1.60 -29.93 6.09
CA SER A 120 -1.09 -28.83 5.26
C SER A 120 -2.23 -27.93 4.79
N THR A 121 -3.34 -28.47 4.31
CA THR A 121 -4.51 -27.66 3.92
C THR A 121 -5.10 -26.86 5.10
N GLN A 122 -5.16 -27.41 6.30
CA GLN A 122 -5.65 -26.69 7.49
C GLN A 122 -4.68 -25.59 7.94
N ILE A 123 -3.37 -25.85 7.92
CA ILE A 123 -2.33 -24.85 8.17
C ILE A 123 -2.46 -23.72 7.14
N GLU A 124 -2.54 -24.08 5.87
CA GLU A 124 -2.66 -23.17 4.75
C GLU A 124 -3.88 -22.27 4.88
N GLN A 125 -5.05 -22.85 5.17
CA GLN A 125 -6.29 -22.10 5.37
C GLN A 125 -6.19 -21.14 6.56
N ASN A 126 -5.51 -21.52 7.64
CA ASN A 126 -5.33 -20.63 8.79
C ASN A 126 -4.36 -19.48 8.48
N ILE A 127 -3.22 -19.78 7.86
CA ILE A 127 -2.26 -18.75 7.42
C ILE A 127 -2.94 -17.81 6.44
N ARG A 128 -3.61 -18.33 5.41
CA ARG A 128 -4.37 -17.54 4.43
C ARG A 128 -5.42 -16.67 5.11
N LYS A 129 -6.24 -17.23 6.02
CA LYS A 129 -7.24 -16.45 6.78
C LYS A 129 -6.58 -15.30 7.53
N ASN A 130 -5.50 -15.54 8.26
CA ASN A 130 -4.84 -14.48 9.04
C ASN A 130 -4.14 -13.43 8.17
N VAL A 131 -3.47 -13.85 7.08
CA VAL A 131 -2.75 -12.96 6.16
C VAL A 131 -3.71 -12.14 5.29
N ASN A 132 -4.82 -12.75 4.87
CA ASN A 132 -5.86 -12.09 4.08
C ASN A 132 -6.77 -11.20 4.96
N GLN A 133 -6.87 -11.47 6.26
CA GLN A 133 -7.60 -10.63 7.21
C GLN A 133 -6.78 -9.45 7.76
N ALA A 134 -5.47 -9.38 7.52
CA ALA A 134 -4.66 -8.23 7.89
C ALA A 134 -5.00 -7.05 6.97
N ILE A 135 -5.73 -6.07 7.49
CA ILE A 135 -6.14 -4.87 6.75
C ILE A 135 -5.19 -3.73 7.06
N GLY A 136 -4.69 -3.06 6.02
CA GLY A 136 -4.04 -1.76 6.18
C GLY A 136 -5.09 -0.69 6.44
N PHE A 137 -5.02 -0.05 7.60
CA PHE A 137 -5.86 1.09 7.94
C PHE A 137 -5.05 2.18 8.64
N GLU A 138 -5.46 3.42 8.44
CA GLU A 138 -4.88 4.59 9.11
C GLU A 138 -5.92 5.30 9.96
N ILE A 139 -5.51 5.78 11.12
CA ILE A 139 -6.39 6.47 12.07
C ILE A 139 -5.79 7.82 12.42
N PHE A 140 -6.55 8.87 12.16
CA PHE A 140 -6.09 10.23 12.39
C PHE A 140 -7.27 11.16 12.67
N ARG A 141 -6.97 12.30 13.30
CA ARG A 141 -7.96 13.35 13.55
C ARG A 141 -7.56 14.59 12.76
N PRO A 142 -8.38 15.03 11.80
CA PRO A 142 -8.16 16.32 11.15
C PRO A 142 -8.18 17.43 12.22
N GLN A 143 -7.15 18.27 12.26
CA GLN A 143 -7.20 19.47 13.11
C GLN A 143 -7.89 20.59 12.33
N ASN A 144 -8.77 21.33 13.01
CA ASN A 144 -9.53 22.43 12.42
C ASN A 144 -8.72 23.73 12.24
N ASP A 145 -7.48 23.80 12.73
CA ASP A 145 -6.72 25.04 12.75
C ASP A 145 -6.06 25.31 11.39
N LYS A 146 -6.61 26.30 10.69
CA LYS A 146 -6.00 26.94 9.50
C LYS A 146 -4.69 27.70 9.81
N ASN A 147 -4.30 27.79 11.10
CA ASN A 147 -3.25 28.67 11.62
C ASN A 147 -2.04 27.94 12.22
N THR A 148 -1.89 26.64 12.03
CA THR A 148 -0.63 25.96 12.41
C THR A 148 0.40 26.14 11.29
N ASP A 149 1.52 26.82 11.58
CA ASP A 149 2.69 26.97 10.70
C ASP A 149 3.39 25.63 10.35
N ALA A 150 2.96 24.51 10.93
CA ALA A 150 3.51 23.19 10.66
C ALA A 150 2.88 22.57 9.40
N SER A 151 3.71 22.30 8.39
CA SER A 151 3.32 21.60 7.14
C SER A 151 2.54 20.31 7.43
N LEU A 152 1.49 20.07 6.62
CA LEU A 152 0.64 18.89 6.68
C LEU A 152 1.45 17.59 6.58
N LEU A 153 2.53 17.60 5.78
CA LEU A 153 3.47 16.49 5.64
C LEU A 153 4.08 16.01 6.96
N ASN A 154 4.19 16.90 7.96
CA ASN A 154 4.71 16.56 9.28
C ASN A 154 3.63 16.07 10.26
N ARG A 155 2.34 16.18 9.88
CA ARG A 155 1.19 15.90 10.74
C ARG A 155 0.40 14.66 10.34
N LEU A 156 0.35 14.36 9.04
CA LEU A 156 -0.33 13.19 8.52
C LEU A 156 0.60 11.99 8.42
N ASP A 157 0.02 10.81 8.56
CA ASP A 157 0.73 9.58 8.24
C ASP A 157 1.04 9.54 6.73
N VAL A 158 2.28 9.22 6.39
CA VAL A 158 2.75 9.11 5.01
C VAL A 158 1.94 8.06 4.26
N SER A 159 1.52 6.99 4.92
CA SER A 159 0.76 5.91 4.28
C SER A 159 -0.64 6.37 3.85
N PHE A 160 -1.29 7.27 4.61
CA PHE A 160 -2.55 7.89 4.20
C PHE A 160 -2.35 8.75 2.95
N MET A 161 -1.36 9.64 2.97
CA MET A 161 -1.08 10.53 1.84
C MET A 161 -0.72 9.73 0.59
N TYR A 162 0.13 8.73 0.74
CA TYR A 162 0.55 7.83 -0.34
C TYR A 162 -0.64 7.11 -0.96
N SER A 163 -1.50 6.46 -0.15
CA SER A 163 -2.65 5.70 -0.66
C SER A 163 -3.70 6.60 -1.34
N GLN A 164 -3.93 7.81 -0.83
CA GLN A 164 -4.81 8.79 -1.49
C GLN A 164 -4.27 9.19 -2.86
N LEU A 165 -2.96 9.47 -2.98
CA LEU A 165 -2.35 9.86 -4.25
C LEU A 165 -2.32 8.71 -5.26
N ILE A 166 -2.05 7.48 -4.80
CA ILE A 166 -2.14 6.28 -5.63
C ILE A 166 -3.57 6.12 -6.16
N LYS A 167 -4.60 6.27 -5.31
CA LYS A 167 -5.98 6.24 -5.78
C LYS A 167 -6.23 7.29 -6.86
N GLU A 168 -5.89 8.55 -6.60
CA GLU A 168 -6.08 9.65 -7.58
C GLU A 168 -5.36 9.38 -8.90
N MET A 169 -4.16 8.83 -8.84
CA MET A 169 -3.38 8.44 -10.01
C MET A 169 -4.04 7.29 -10.80
N LEU A 170 -4.41 6.20 -10.12
CA LEU A 170 -4.95 5.00 -10.77
C LEU A 170 -6.28 5.28 -11.49
N VAL A 171 -7.10 6.19 -10.94
CA VAL A 171 -8.39 6.57 -11.53
C VAL A 171 -8.28 7.73 -12.52
N ASP A 172 -7.09 8.29 -12.72
CA ASP A 172 -6.93 9.40 -13.64
C ASP A 172 -7.10 8.95 -15.10
N ALA A 173 -7.83 9.77 -15.86
CA ALA A 173 -8.18 9.46 -17.24
C ALA A 173 -6.96 9.49 -18.18
N GLU A 174 -5.91 10.23 -17.81
CA GLU A 174 -4.67 10.33 -18.58
C GLU A 174 -3.80 9.06 -18.48
N VAL A 175 -4.06 8.17 -17.53
CA VAL A 175 -3.35 6.90 -17.42
C VAL A 175 -3.94 5.91 -18.42
N GLU A 176 -3.15 5.54 -19.41
CA GLU A 176 -3.51 4.51 -20.39
C GLU A 176 -2.79 3.19 -20.07
N TYR A 177 -3.56 2.18 -19.69
CA TYR A 177 -3.05 0.84 -19.48
C TYR A 177 -3.05 0.06 -20.79
N THR A 178 -1.86 -0.09 -21.39
CA THR A 178 -1.61 -0.92 -22.57
C THR A 178 -1.42 -2.39 -22.19
N GLU A 179 -1.31 -3.28 -23.19
CA GLU A 179 -1.08 -4.72 -22.97
C GLU A 179 0.23 -5.00 -22.21
N TYR A 180 1.22 -4.11 -22.32
CA TYR A 180 2.50 -4.17 -21.60
C TYR A 180 2.33 -4.34 -20.08
N TYR A 181 1.34 -3.68 -19.49
CA TYR A 181 1.10 -3.74 -18.04
C TYR A 181 0.62 -5.12 -17.60
N MET A 182 -0.28 -5.70 -18.40
CA MET A 182 -0.78 -7.04 -18.16
C MET A 182 0.34 -8.06 -18.27
N ASP A 183 1.19 -7.96 -19.30
CA ASP A 183 2.33 -8.86 -19.48
C ASP A 183 3.36 -8.72 -18.35
N SER A 184 3.71 -7.47 -17.98
CA SER A 184 4.64 -7.20 -16.88
C SER A 184 4.11 -7.72 -15.54
N PHE A 185 2.81 -7.55 -15.28
CA PHE A 185 2.15 -8.09 -14.09
C PHE A 185 2.19 -9.63 -14.07
N VAL A 186 1.92 -10.27 -15.21
CA VAL A 186 2.00 -11.72 -15.36
C VAL A 186 3.43 -12.22 -15.12
N ASP A 187 4.44 -11.54 -15.66
CA ASP A 187 5.84 -11.91 -15.46
C ASP A 187 6.26 -11.86 -13.99
N ILE A 188 5.85 -10.82 -13.25
CA ILE A 188 6.11 -10.73 -11.81
C ILE A 188 5.40 -11.86 -11.07
N CYS A 189 4.11 -12.10 -11.38
CA CYS A 189 3.34 -13.18 -10.75
C CYS A 189 3.91 -14.57 -11.07
N LEU A 190 4.47 -14.78 -12.27
CA LEU A 190 5.14 -16.02 -12.66
C LEU A 190 6.36 -16.29 -11.76
N VAL A 191 7.14 -15.26 -11.47
CA VAL A 191 8.31 -15.34 -10.58
C VAL A 191 7.86 -15.60 -9.14
N GLU A 192 6.87 -14.88 -8.63
CA GLU A 192 6.38 -15.05 -7.25
C GLU A 192 5.73 -16.43 -7.01
N ASN A 193 5.17 -17.06 -8.05
CA ASN A 193 4.46 -18.34 -7.95
C ASN A 193 5.26 -19.54 -8.49
N GLN A 194 6.59 -19.42 -8.63
CA GLN A 194 7.43 -20.55 -9.01
C GLN A 194 7.24 -21.73 -8.04
N GLY A 195 6.89 -22.90 -8.56
CA GLY A 195 6.60 -24.11 -7.78
C GLY A 195 5.12 -24.34 -7.44
N ASN A 196 4.23 -23.37 -7.66
CA ASN A 196 2.79 -23.53 -7.41
C ASN A 196 2.00 -23.75 -8.72
N GLN A 197 1.86 -25.02 -9.13
CA GLN A 197 1.21 -25.37 -10.40
C GLN A 197 -0.24 -24.85 -10.51
N MET A 198 -1.01 -24.86 -9.42
CA MET A 198 -2.38 -24.38 -9.41
C MET A 198 -2.45 -22.87 -9.67
N GLN A 199 -1.58 -22.08 -9.03
CA GLN A 199 -1.52 -20.63 -9.28
C GLN A 199 -1.02 -20.31 -10.69
N LEU A 200 -0.09 -21.10 -11.22
CA LEU A 200 0.38 -20.95 -12.60
C LEU A 200 -0.74 -21.24 -13.63
N GLU A 201 -1.61 -22.22 -13.37
CA GLU A 201 -2.79 -22.49 -14.20
C GLU A 201 -3.80 -21.35 -14.12
N ASN A 202 -4.05 -20.82 -12.91
CA ASN A 202 -4.89 -19.63 -12.71
C ASN A 202 -4.35 -18.41 -13.44
N LEU A 203 -3.04 -18.19 -13.42
CA LEU A 203 -2.37 -17.08 -14.10
C LEU A 203 -2.49 -17.17 -15.62
N ARG A 204 -2.31 -18.38 -16.19
CA ARG A 204 -2.54 -18.62 -17.62
C ARG A 204 -4.00 -18.41 -17.99
N SER A 205 -4.94 -18.85 -17.15
CA SER A 205 -6.37 -18.58 -17.37
C SER A 205 -6.63 -17.08 -17.35
N PHE A 206 -6.11 -16.36 -16.36
CA PHE A 206 -6.24 -14.90 -16.26
C PHE A 206 -5.73 -14.21 -17.52
N GLN A 207 -4.51 -14.51 -17.96
CA GLN A 207 -3.92 -13.87 -19.15
C GLN A 207 -4.79 -14.07 -20.42
N ASN A 208 -5.35 -15.26 -20.60
CA ASN A 208 -6.10 -15.59 -21.82
C ASN A 208 -7.58 -15.16 -21.78
N THR A 209 -8.18 -15.09 -20.59
CA THR A 209 -9.63 -14.89 -20.44
C THR A 209 -10.01 -13.68 -19.59
N TYR A 210 -9.05 -12.79 -19.28
CA TYR A 210 -9.31 -11.60 -18.46
C TYR A 210 -10.56 -10.84 -18.88
N LYS A 211 -10.60 -10.43 -20.17
CA LYS A 211 -11.70 -9.65 -20.77
C LYS A 211 -13.03 -10.43 -20.91
N GLN A 212 -13.04 -11.74 -20.67
CA GLN A 212 -14.26 -12.57 -20.76
C GLN A 212 -15.09 -12.53 -19.48
N HIS A 213 -14.50 -12.07 -18.38
CA HIS A 213 -15.15 -11.92 -17.07
C HIS A 213 -14.98 -10.49 -16.56
N SER A 214 -15.78 -10.12 -15.58
CA SER A 214 -15.65 -8.82 -14.93
C SER A 214 -14.48 -8.79 -13.93
N SER A 215 -13.97 -7.61 -13.59
CA SER A 215 -12.87 -7.46 -12.64
C SER A 215 -13.27 -7.92 -11.23
N VAL A 216 -14.52 -7.71 -10.82
CA VAL A 216 -15.11 -8.25 -9.58
C VAL A 216 -15.11 -9.78 -9.57
N TRP A 217 -15.47 -10.42 -10.68
CA TRP A 217 -15.47 -11.88 -10.78
C TRP A 217 -14.05 -12.43 -10.56
N TRP A 218 -13.06 -11.80 -11.19
CA TRP A 218 -11.65 -12.14 -11.01
C TRP A 218 -11.14 -11.89 -9.60
N TYR A 219 -11.59 -10.80 -8.97
CA TYR A 219 -11.22 -10.44 -7.60
C TYR A 219 -11.78 -11.44 -6.57
N THR A 220 -13.00 -11.92 -6.78
CA THR A 220 -13.71 -12.84 -5.85
C THR A 220 -13.39 -14.31 -6.09
N LYS A 221 -12.96 -14.68 -7.30
CA LYS A 221 -12.52 -16.04 -7.61
C LYS A 221 -11.30 -16.43 -6.78
N GLU A 222 -11.33 -17.63 -6.19
CA GLU A 222 -10.16 -18.21 -5.52
C GLU A 222 -8.97 -18.31 -6.49
N SER A 223 -8.05 -17.35 -6.37
CA SER A 223 -6.87 -17.18 -7.24
C SER A 223 -5.83 -16.28 -6.55
N PHE A 224 -4.71 -16.01 -7.24
CA PHE A 224 -3.65 -15.12 -6.75
C PHE A 224 -4.06 -13.64 -6.69
N LEU A 225 -5.09 -13.20 -7.44
CA LEU A 225 -5.40 -11.79 -7.63
C LEU A 225 -5.82 -11.08 -6.34
N TYR A 226 -6.74 -11.67 -5.58
CA TYR A 226 -7.20 -11.10 -4.30
C TYR A 226 -6.01 -10.84 -3.37
N SER A 227 -5.13 -11.84 -3.21
CA SER A 227 -3.97 -11.73 -2.35
C SER A 227 -2.94 -10.75 -2.89
N ALA A 228 -2.72 -10.72 -4.20
CA ALA A 228 -1.76 -9.81 -4.84
C ALA A 228 -2.19 -8.34 -4.66
N VAL A 229 -3.45 -8.02 -4.94
CA VAL A 229 -4.00 -6.67 -4.78
C VAL A 229 -3.94 -6.22 -3.32
N ASN A 230 -4.44 -7.03 -2.39
CA ASN A 230 -4.48 -6.65 -0.99
C ASN A 230 -3.09 -6.61 -0.34
N LYS A 231 -2.15 -7.44 -0.79
CA LYS A 231 -0.74 -7.37 -0.39
C LYS A 231 -0.12 -6.07 -0.89
N ALA A 232 -0.23 -5.77 -2.18
CA ALA A 232 0.38 -4.58 -2.79
C ALA A 232 -0.13 -3.27 -2.16
N LEU A 233 -1.44 -3.17 -1.93
CA LEU A 233 -2.05 -2.00 -1.26
C LEU A 233 -1.61 -1.88 0.21
N ARG A 234 -1.51 -3.01 0.94
CA ARG A 234 -1.07 -3.04 2.34
C ARG A 234 0.41 -2.70 2.50
N THR A 235 1.28 -3.23 1.65
CA THR A 235 2.73 -3.01 1.72
C THR A 235 3.18 -1.78 0.92
N GLN A 236 2.25 -1.09 0.25
CA GLN A 236 2.52 0.05 -0.62
C GLN A 236 3.59 -0.28 -1.68
N ASP A 237 3.54 -1.49 -2.22
CA ASP A 237 4.48 -1.96 -3.25
C ASP A 237 4.26 -1.16 -4.53
N VAL A 238 5.10 -0.14 -4.72
CA VAL A 238 5.04 0.81 -5.83
C VAL A 238 4.97 0.07 -7.16
N THR A 239 5.99 -0.76 -7.43
CA THR A 239 6.12 -1.46 -8.71
C THR A 239 4.89 -2.31 -8.99
N MET A 240 4.44 -3.08 -8.00
CA MET A 240 3.27 -3.93 -8.14
C MET A 240 2.00 -3.10 -8.39
N LEU A 241 1.75 -2.06 -7.59
CA LEU A 241 0.57 -1.17 -7.72
C LEU A 241 0.49 -0.49 -9.08
N PHE A 242 1.64 -0.14 -9.66
CA PHE A 242 1.72 0.43 -11.00
C PHE A 242 1.41 -0.61 -12.09
N VAL A 243 2.05 -1.79 -12.07
CA VAL A 243 1.84 -2.81 -13.10
C VAL A 243 0.44 -3.42 -13.06
N MET A 244 -0.12 -3.65 -11.87
CA MET A 244 -1.50 -4.13 -11.72
C MET A 244 -2.54 -3.01 -11.71
N GLY A 245 -2.11 -1.76 -11.94
CA GLY A 245 -2.96 -0.59 -11.87
C GLY A 245 -4.18 -0.67 -12.80
N PHE A 246 -4.05 -1.36 -13.94
CA PHE A 246 -5.16 -1.67 -14.84
C PHE A 246 -6.28 -2.42 -14.13
N PHE A 247 -5.93 -3.47 -13.37
CA PHE A 247 -6.89 -4.31 -12.67
C PHE A 247 -7.54 -3.55 -11.51
N ILE A 248 -6.74 -2.82 -10.73
CA ILE A 248 -7.24 -2.00 -9.62
C ILE A 248 -8.22 -0.93 -10.12
N ARG A 249 -7.88 -0.26 -11.22
CA ARG A 249 -8.75 0.72 -11.88
C ARG A 249 -10.03 0.07 -12.39
N ASP A 250 -9.93 -1.04 -13.12
CA ASP A 250 -11.09 -1.75 -13.65
C ASP A 250 -12.02 -2.22 -12.52
N LEU A 251 -11.46 -2.68 -11.39
CA LEU A 251 -12.23 -3.06 -10.21
C LEU A 251 -12.92 -1.85 -9.56
N HIS A 252 -12.22 -0.73 -9.41
CA HIS A 252 -12.79 0.52 -8.89
C HIS A 252 -13.93 1.04 -9.78
N LEU A 253 -13.71 1.10 -11.10
CA LEU A 253 -14.71 1.58 -12.06
C LEU A 253 -15.93 0.66 -12.12
N GLN A 254 -15.75 -0.66 -12.05
CA GLN A 254 -16.87 -1.59 -11.99
C GLN A 254 -17.71 -1.39 -10.72
N LEU A 255 -17.09 -1.11 -9.57
CA LEU A 255 -17.84 -0.80 -8.34
C LEU A 255 -18.68 0.49 -8.48
N ILE A 256 -18.17 1.51 -9.18
CA ILE A 256 -18.95 2.73 -9.48
C ILE A 256 -20.17 2.39 -10.34
N GLU A 257 -19.99 1.60 -11.40
CA GLU A 257 -21.09 1.19 -12.30
C GLU A 257 -22.16 0.38 -11.57
N LEU A 258 -21.74 -0.58 -10.73
CA LEU A 258 -22.66 -1.38 -9.93
C LEU A 258 -23.40 -0.53 -8.89
N GLN A 259 -22.72 0.43 -8.27
CA GLN A 259 -23.33 1.32 -7.29
C GLN A 259 -24.42 2.20 -7.92
N GLU A 260 -24.20 2.74 -9.12
CA GLU A 260 -25.20 3.51 -9.87
C GLU A 260 -26.47 2.65 -10.09
N THR A 261 -26.31 1.34 -10.32
CA THR A 261 -27.43 0.39 -10.50
C THR A 261 -28.10 0.00 -9.18
N ASP A 262 -27.33 -0.16 -8.09
CA ASP A 262 -27.83 -0.59 -6.78
C ASP A 262 -28.61 0.51 -6.07
N ILE A 263 -28.22 1.79 -6.19
CA ILE A 263 -28.92 2.93 -5.56
C ILE A 263 -30.38 3.02 -6.03
N GLU A 264 -30.64 2.65 -7.28
CA GLU A 264 -32.01 2.64 -7.84
C GLU A 264 -32.87 1.49 -7.27
N ASN A 265 -32.25 0.43 -6.74
CA ASN A 265 -32.91 -0.85 -6.45
C ASN A 265 -32.84 -1.29 -4.98
N GLN A 266 -31.90 -0.79 -4.18
CA GLN A 266 -31.67 -1.21 -2.79
C GLN A 266 -31.23 -0.04 -1.90
N SER A 267 -31.77 0.02 -0.69
CA SER A 267 -31.25 0.89 0.38
C SER A 267 -30.59 0.03 1.45
N PHE A 268 -29.27 0.18 1.59
CA PHE A 268 -28.53 -0.45 2.68
C PHE A 268 -28.70 0.40 3.94
N SER A 269 -29.24 -0.18 5.01
CA SER A 269 -29.42 0.53 6.28
C SER A 269 -28.18 0.45 7.17
N MET A 270 -27.54 -0.71 7.21
CA MET A 270 -26.33 -1.02 7.95
C MET A 270 -25.53 -2.10 7.21
N LEU A 271 -24.22 -1.97 7.26
CA LEU A 271 -23.25 -2.96 6.79
C LEU A 271 -22.34 -3.35 7.95
N TYR A 272 -21.88 -4.59 7.96
CA TYR A 272 -21.11 -5.16 9.06
C TYR A 272 -19.80 -5.74 8.56
N ARG A 273 -18.80 -5.71 9.43
CA ARG A 273 -17.54 -6.45 9.24
C ARG A 273 -16.99 -6.87 10.59
N GLY A 274 -16.69 -8.16 10.74
CA GLY A 274 -15.94 -8.65 11.89
C GLY A 274 -14.51 -8.97 11.55
N GLN A 275 -13.59 -8.66 12.47
CA GLN A 275 -12.18 -8.98 12.32
C GLN A 275 -11.45 -8.93 13.66
N GLY A 276 -10.19 -9.35 13.66
CA GLY A 276 -9.25 -9.04 14.73
C GLY A 276 -8.55 -7.71 14.53
N MET A 277 -8.13 -7.10 15.63
CA MET A 277 -7.24 -5.94 15.64
C MET A 277 -6.22 -6.11 16.76
N THR A 278 -4.98 -5.71 16.53
CA THR A 278 -3.97 -5.75 17.61
C THR A 278 -4.41 -4.86 18.76
N ILE A 279 -4.04 -5.20 20.00
CA ILE A 279 -4.36 -4.37 21.16
C ILE A 279 -3.80 -2.95 20.97
N LYS A 280 -2.59 -2.82 20.43
CA LYS A 280 -1.94 -1.53 20.14
C LYS A 280 -2.76 -0.67 19.16
N ASP A 281 -3.23 -1.24 18.05
CA ASP A 281 -4.00 -0.49 17.07
C ASP A 281 -5.40 -0.16 17.59
N PHE A 282 -5.99 -1.06 18.39
CA PHE A 282 -7.25 -0.79 19.05
C PHE A 282 -7.14 0.37 20.05
N GLU A 283 -6.09 0.43 20.86
CA GLU A 283 -5.84 1.56 21.77
C GLU A 283 -5.70 2.88 21.01
N ARG A 284 -5.01 2.88 19.86
CA ARG A 284 -4.94 4.06 18.97
C ARG A 284 -6.32 4.45 18.47
N LEU A 285 -7.13 3.49 18.03
CA LEU A 285 -8.50 3.75 17.53
C LEU A 285 -9.40 4.32 18.63
N HIS A 286 -9.38 3.70 19.81
CA HIS A 286 -10.26 4.03 20.92
C HIS A 286 -10.08 5.48 21.40
N GLN A 287 -8.90 6.06 21.21
CA GLN A 287 -8.59 7.45 21.56
C GLN A 287 -9.04 8.48 20.50
N GLN A 288 -9.51 8.02 19.33
CA GLN A 288 -9.79 8.86 18.16
C GLN A 288 -11.29 8.94 17.81
N ILE A 289 -12.17 8.84 18.82
CA ILE A 289 -13.61 9.03 18.64
C ILE A 289 -13.88 10.42 18.04
N GLY A 290 -14.67 10.45 16.96
CA GLY A 290 -14.93 11.63 16.16
C GLY A 290 -13.81 11.96 15.17
N GLY A 291 -12.76 11.15 15.05
CA GLY A 291 -11.72 11.23 14.01
C GLY A 291 -12.07 10.41 12.75
N LEU A 292 -11.08 10.20 11.90
CA LEU A 292 -11.18 9.43 10.67
C LEU A 292 -10.43 8.11 10.76
N ILE A 293 -10.97 7.09 10.10
CA ILE A 293 -10.30 5.85 9.77
C ILE A 293 -10.30 5.68 8.25
N SER A 294 -9.14 5.45 7.65
CA SER A 294 -9.01 5.12 6.23
C SER A 294 -8.66 3.65 6.07
N PHE A 295 -9.37 2.93 5.21
CA PHE A 295 -9.02 1.57 4.80
C PHE A 295 -8.36 1.64 3.43
N ASN A 296 -7.08 1.26 3.37
CA ASN A 296 -6.29 1.41 2.15
C ASN A 296 -6.60 0.32 1.09
N ASN A 297 -7.15 -0.81 1.54
CA ASN A 297 -7.54 -1.96 0.71
C ASN A 297 -9.02 -1.87 0.28
N PHE A 298 -9.41 -2.74 -0.65
CA PHE A 298 -10.83 -3.00 -0.92
C PHE A 298 -11.46 -3.65 0.32
N LEU A 299 -12.48 -3.01 0.89
CA LEU A 299 -13.05 -3.42 2.17
C LEU A 299 -14.32 -4.24 1.96
N SER A 300 -14.19 -5.54 2.21
CA SER A 300 -15.30 -6.50 2.17
C SER A 300 -16.21 -6.33 3.40
N THR A 301 -17.52 -6.30 3.17
CA THR A 301 -18.55 -6.16 4.21
C THR A 301 -19.74 -7.04 3.91
N SER A 302 -20.59 -7.28 4.91
CA SER A 302 -21.82 -8.05 4.76
C SER A 302 -23.01 -7.29 5.32
N SER A 303 -24.18 -7.49 4.73
CA SER A 303 -25.45 -7.08 5.34
C SER A 303 -25.90 -8.06 6.44
N ASP A 304 -25.27 -9.23 6.52
CA ASP A 304 -25.51 -10.23 7.54
C ASP A 304 -24.69 -9.92 8.81
N HIS A 305 -25.43 -9.60 9.87
CA HIS A 305 -24.91 -9.30 11.18
C HIS A 305 -24.15 -10.49 11.79
N ASP A 306 -24.71 -11.70 11.70
CA ASP A 306 -24.22 -12.87 12.44
C ASP A 306 -22.96 -13.44 11.80
N VAL A 307 -22.88 -13.43 10.47
CA VAL A 307 -21.65 -13.80 9.74
C VAL A 307 -20.49 -12.91 10.17
N SER A 308 -20.71 -11.60 10.18
CA SER A 308 -19.69 -10.63 10.59
C SER A 308 -19.33 -10.79 12.07
N LEU A 309 -20.32 -10.93 12.96
CA LEU A 309 -20.06 -11.11 14.39
C LEU A 309 -19.27 -12.40 14.69
N MET A 310 -19.47 -13.46 13.91
CA MET A 310 -18.69 -14.70 14.01
C MET A 310 -17.19 -14.44 13.80
N PHE A 311 -16.81 -13.65 12.79
CA PHE A 311 -15.41 -13.29 12.53
C PHE A 311 -14.80 -12.42 13.64
N ALA A 312 -15.58 -11.50 14.20
CA ALA A 312 -15.13 -10.69 15.33
C ALA A 312 -14.88 -11.57 16.58
N ARG A 313 -15.77 -12.55 16.83
CA ARG A 313 -15.65 -13.47 17.96
C ARG A 313 -14.45 -14.40 17.83
N SER A 314 -14.19 -14.96 16.65
CA SER A 314 -13.07 -15.87 16.42
C SER A 314 -11.71 -15.20 16.57
N ALA A 315 -11.62 -13.90 16.27
CA ALA A 315 -10.39 -13.14 16.48
C ALA A 315 -9.91 -13.09 17.94
N ARG A 316 -10.80 -13.34 18.91
CA ARG A 316 -10.46 -13.38 20.35
C ARG A 316 -9.58 -14.58 20.74
N ASP A 317 -9.58 -15.62 19.90
CA ASP A 317 -8.71 -16.79 20.07
C ASP A 317 -7.24 -16.36 20.07
N ASN A 318 -6.90 -15.27 19.39
CA ASN A 318 -5.58 -14.67 19.47
C ASN A 318 -5.48 -13.74 20.71
N PRO A 319 -4.57 -14.01 21.68
CA PRO A 319 -4.45 -13.22 22.90
C PRO A 319 -3.95 -11.78 22.69
N LEU A 320 -3.24 -11.52 21.59
CA LEU A 320 -2.68 -10.21 21.26
C LEU A 320 -3.67 -9.31 20.53
N HIS A 321 -4.89 -9.80 20.30
CA HIS A 321 -5.91 -9.11 19.51
C HIS A 321 -7.17 -8.87 20.33
N VAL A 322 -7.99 -7.94 19.90
CA VAL A 322 -9.40 -7.85 20.29
C VAL A 322 -10.26 -8.17 19.09
N GLY A 323 -11.45 -8.71 19.35
CA GLY A 323 -12.48 -8.86 18.35
C GLY A 323 -13.11 -7.50 18.07
N ILE A 324 -13.15 -7.10 16.81
CA ILE A 324 -13.77 -5.85 16.36
C ILE A 324 -14.95 -6.17 15.47
N PHE A 325 -16.10 -5.62 15.82
CA PHE A 325 -17.33 -5.65 15.05
C PHE A 325 -17.64 -4.24 14.54
N PHE A 326 -17.32 -3.98 13.28
CA PHE A 326 -17.65 -2.71 12.64
C PHE A 326 -19.11 -2.68 12.21
N CYS A 327 -19.79 -1.60 12.58
CA CYS A 327 -21.14 -1.25 12.19
C CYS A 327 -21.08 0.00 11.32
N ILE A 328 -21.24 -0.17 10.01
CA ILE A 328 -21.05 0.88 9.01
C ILE A 328 -22.42 1.38 8.55
N ARG A 329 -22.65 2.69 8.65
CA ARG A 329 -23.80 3.37 8.05
C ARG A 329 -23.43 3.86 6.64
N PRO A 330 -23.82 3.16 5.57
CA PRO A 330 -23.65 3.68 4.23
C PRO A 330 -24.58 4.88 4.04
N ASN A 331 -24.07 5.96 3.42
CA ASN A 331 -24.91 7.07 3.01
C ASN A 331 -25.10 7.00 1.49
N ALA A 332 -26.31 6.65 1.05
CA ALA A 332 -26.66 6.46 -0.37
C ALA A 332 -26.79 7.78 -1.15
N THR A 333 -26.70 8.94 -0.49
CA THR A 333 -26.73 10.26 -1.16
C THR A 333 -25.37 10.62 -1.75
N ILE A 334 -24.86 9.79 -2.66
CA ILE A 334 -23.59 10.02 -3.37
C ILE A 334 -23.96 10.44 -4.80
N MET A 335 -24.44 11.68 -4.94
CA MET A 335 -24.47 12.34 -6.23
C MET A 335 -23.69 13.63 -6.11
N THR A 336 -22.45 13.62 -6.55
CA THR A 336 -21.68 14.83 -6.80
C THR A 336 -21.08 14.79 -8.19
N HIS A 337 -20.84 15.97 -8.74
CA HIS A 337 -20.44 16.20 -10.13
C HIS A 337 -18.99 15.76 -10.46
N ASP A 338 -18.23 15.27 -9.47
CA ASP A 338 -16.80 14.99 -9.61
C ASP A 338 -16.46 13.52 -9.28
N LYS A 339 -16.53 12.66 -10.30
CA LYS A 339 -16.33 11.20 -10.20
C LYS A 339 -14.94 10.78 -9.69
N LYS A 340 -13.97 11.70 -9.57
CA LYS A 340 -12.58 11.39 -9.18
C LYS A 340 -12.35 11.16 -7.68
N SER A 341 -13.27 11.57 -6.80
CA SER A 341 -13.12 11.44 -5.34
C SER A 341 -14.07 10.43 -4.69
N VAL A 342 -14.90 9.75 -5.49
CA VAL A 342 -15.95 8.87 -4.98
C VAL A 342 -15.32 7.61 -4.39
N SER A 343 -15.40 7.43 -3.08
CA SER A 343 -15.33 6.08 -2.51
C SER A 343 -16.60 5.35 -2.92
N ALA A 344 -16.45 4.34 -3.76
CA ALA A 344 -17.56 3.56 -4.27
C ALA A 344 -17.76 2.29 -3.43
N PHE A 345 -19.01 1.82 -3.34
CA PHE A 345 -19.32 0.50 -2.81
C PHE A 345 -20.55 -0.08 -3.50
N ALA A 346 -20.55 -1.40 -3.69
CA ALA A 346 -21.65 -2.07 -4.37
C ALA A 346 -21.85 -3.50 -3.87
N SER A 347 -23.06 -4.02 -4.06
CA SER A 347 -23.36 -5.43 -3.89
C SER A 347 -22.73 -6.24 -5.02
N LEU A 348 -22.04 -7.32 -4.66
CA LEU A 348 -21.37 -8.18 -5.64
C LEU A 348 -22.24 -9.36 -6.09
N ARG A 349 -23.46 -9.49 -5.56
CA ARG A 349 -24.33 -10.67 -5.75
C ARG A 349 -24.47 -11.13 -7.19
N ASN A 350 -24.54 -10.20 -8.15
CA ASN A 350 -24.81 -10.52 -9.55
C ASN A 350 -23.55 -10.77 -10.40
N VAL A 351 -22.36 -10.45 -9.87
CA VAL A 351 -21.09 -10.45 -10.63
C VAL A 351 -19.96 -11.24 -9.95
N SER A 352 -20.10 -11.54 -8.65
CA SER A 352 -19.14 -12.33 -7.87
C SER A 352 -19.02 -13.75 -8.40
N TYR A 353 -17.84 -14.35 -8.22
CA TYR A 353 -17.64 -15.78 -8.38
C TYR A 353 -18.44 -16.59 -7.35
N TYR A 354 -18.66 -16.03 -6.15
CA TYR A 354 -19.44 -16.61 -5.06
C TYR A 354 -20.69 -15.74 -4.77
N PRO A 355 -21.74 -15.82 -5.60
CA PRO A 355 -22.91 -14.95 -5.49
C PRO A 355 -23.69 -15.14 -4.17
N ASP A 356 -23.60 -16.34 -3.57
CA ASP A 356 -24.31 -16.68 -2.33
C ASP A 356 -23.75 -15.99 -1.09
N GLU A 357 -22.52 -15.45 -1.15
CA GLU A 357 -21.91 -14.73 -0.03
C GLU A 357 -22.57 -13.37 0.21
N ASN A 358 -23.33 -12.85 -0.77
CA ASN A 358 -23.98 -11.54 -0.72
C ASN A 358 -23.05 -10.43 -0.23
N GLU A 359 -21.79 -10.48 -0.68
CA GLU A 359 -20.74 -9.54 -0.31
C GLU A 359 -21.08 -8.13 -0.80
N ILE A 360 -20.83 -7.13 0.05
CA ILE A 360 -20.81 -5.71 -0.32
C ILE A 360 -19.36 -5.24 -0.21
N LEU A 361 -18.79 -4.77 -1.31
CA LEU A 361 -17.39 -4.38 -1.38
C LEU A 361 -17.25 -2.87 -1.53
N PHE A 362 -16.51 -2.26 -0.61
CA PHE A 362 -16.03 -0.88 -0.75
C PHE A 362 -14.73 -0.86 -1.53
N SER A 363 -14.56 0.20 -2.32
CA SER A 363 -13.35 0.43 -3.10
C SER A 363 -12.14 0.76 -2.21
N MET A 364 -10.94 0.72 -2.80
CA MET A 364 -9.70 1.08 -2.14
C MET A 364 -9.71 2.52 -1.60
N HIS A 365 -8.91 2.75 -0.55
CA HIS A 365 -8.82 4.04 0.15
C HIS A 365 -10.20 4.62 0.48
N THR A 366 -10.99 3.83 1.22
CA THR A 366 -12.30 4.27 1.72
C THR A 366 -12.16 4.80 3.13
N ILE A 367 -12.68 6.00 3.34
CA ILE A 367 -12.57 6.74 4.60
C ILE A 367 -13.92 6.71 5.33
N PHE A 368 -13.87 6.58 6.65
CA PHE A 368 -15.03 6.62 7.53
C PHE A 368 -14.75 7.52 8.73
N ARG A 369 -15.82 8.06 9.31
CA ARG A 369 -15.77 8.75 10.60
C ARG A 369 -16.06 7.76 11.73
N ILE A 370 -15.19 7.74 12.74
CA ILE A 370 -15.41 6.95 13.96
C ILE A 370 -16.44 7.66 14.84
N LYS A 371 -17.61 7.04 15.06
CA LYS A 371 -18.69 7.65 15.86
C LYS A 371 -18.67 7.20 17.30
N ASN A 372 -18.74 5.89 17.52
CA ASN A 372 -18.79 5.30 18.85
C ASN A 372 -17.90 4.07 18.91
N VAL A 373 -17.33 3.81 20.07
CA VAL A 373 -16.60 2.59 20.38
C VAL A 373 -17.09 2.11 21.73
N HIS A 374 -17.58 0.88 21.82
CA HIS A 374 -18.05 0.31 23.08
C HIS A 374 -17.84 -1.19 23.13
N GLU A 375 -17.59 -1.70 24.33
CA GLU A 375 -17.41 -3.12 24.58
C GLU A 375 -18.78 -3.81 24.60
N ILE A 376 -18.90 -4.91 23.86
CA ILE A 376 -20.13 -5.71 23.79
C ILE A 376 -19.98 -7.07 24.48
N ASP A 377 -18.75 -7.55 24.65
CA ASP A 377 -18.36 -8.75 25.40
C ASP A 377 -16.86 -8.68 25.71
N GLU A 378 -16.33 -9.54 26.58
CA GLU A 378 -14.91 -9.53 26.95
C GLU A 378 -14.02 -9.61 25.70
N ARG A 379 -13.18 -8.58 25.51
CA ARG A 379 -12.26 -8.43 24.36
C ARG A 379 -13.01 -8.43 23.01
N LEU A 380 -14.28 -8.02 23.00
CA LEU A 380 -15.12 -7.86 21.81
C LEU A 380 -15.76 -6.46 21.81
N TRP A 381 -15.45 -5.68 20.78
CA TRP A 381 -15.83 -4.28 20.70
C TRP A 381 -16.64 -4.01 19.45
N GLN A 382 -17.70 -3.22 19.61
CA GLN A 382 -18.43 -2.65 18.48
C GLN A 382 -17.89 -1.25 18.18
N ILE A 383 -17.67 -0.98 16.89
CA ILE A 383 -17.23 0.31 16.39
C ILE A 383 -18.23 0.80 15.34
N ASP A 384 -18.91 1.90 15.65
CA ASP A 384 -19.83 2.54 14.71
C ASP A 384 -19.06 3.48 13.79
N LEU A 385 -19.20 3.26 12.48
CA LEU A 385 -18.58 4.04 11.42
C LEU A 385 -19.64 4.71 10.56
N ASP A 386 -19.48 5.99 10.29
CA ASP A 386 -20.28 6.70 9.29
C ASP A 386 -19.44 6.91 8.03
N PHE A 387 -20.01 6.58 6.88
CA PHE A 387 -19.36 6.78 5.58
C PHE A 387 -19.12 8.28 5.32
N THR A 388 -17.88 8.66 5.02
CA THR A 388 -17.57 10.05 4.65
C THR A 388 -17.92 10.31 3.19
N ASN A 389 -18.49 11.47 2.91
CA ASN A 389 -18.76 11.95 1.56
C ASN A 389 -18.30 13.40 1.43
N ASP A 390 -18.62 14.04 0.31
CA ASP A 390 -18.27 15.43 0.00
C ASP A 390 -18.84 16.46 0.99
N GLN A 391 -19.67 16.05 1.97
CA GLN A 391 -20.15 16.91 3.06
C GLN A 391 -19.26 16.84 4.31
N ASP A 392 -18.28 15.94 4.40
CA ASP A 392 -17.30 15.95 5.49
C ASP A 392 -16.30 17.10 5.26
N GLU A 393 -16.63 18.27 5.80
CA GLU A 393 -15.83 19.51 5.68
C GLU A 393 -14.38 19.30 6.13
N GLN A 394 -14.14 18.51 7.18
CA GLN A 394 -12.81 18.24 7.69
C GLN A 394 -11.97 17.42 6.71
N LEU A 395 -12.57 16.40 6.09
CA LEU A 395 -11.90 15.60 5.06
C LEU A 395 -11.62 16.44 3.82
N ASN A 396 -12.56 17.27 3.37
CA ASN A 396 -12.36 18.13 2.21
C ASN A 396 -11.22 19.13 2.41
N ILE A 397 -11.19 19.82 3.55
CA ILE A 397 -10.09 20.74 3.90
C ILE A 397 -8.75 19.99 3.90
N LEU A 398 -8.72 18.77 4.44
CA LEU A 398 -7.51 17.95 4.47
C LEU A 398 -7.01 17.60 3.06
N LEU A 399 -7.91 17.16 2.17
CA LEU A 399 -7.58 16.80 0.81
C LEU A 399 -7.15 18.01 -0.02
N GLU A 400 -7.78 19.17 0.18
CA GLU A 400 -7.35 20.44 -0.43
C GLU A 400 -5.95 20.85 0.03
N GLN A 401 -5.65 20.74 1.34
CA GLN A 401 -4.32 21.02 1.88
C GLN A 401 -3.28 20.06 1.29
N LEU A 402 -3.56 18.76 1.27
CA LEU A 402 -2.68 17.74 0.68
C LEU A 402 -2.38 18.06 -0.79
N ARG A 403 -3.43 18.37 -1.56
CA ARG A 403 -3.28 18.77 -2.96
C ARG A 403 -2.44 20.02 -3.08
N SER A 404 -2.66 21.05 -2.26
CA SER A 404 -1.90 22.30 -2.32
C SER A 404 -0.41 22.16 -1.97
N GLU A 405 -0.06 21.29 -1.01
CA GLU A 405 1.34 21.05 -0.61
C GLU A 405 2.11 20.22 -1.64
N ILE A 406 1.42 19.37 -2.38
CA ILE A 406 2.00 18.49 -3.41
C ILE A 406 1.88 19.10 -4.81
N TYR A 407 0.95 20.03 -5.03
CA TYR A 407 0.68 20.63 -6.33
C TYR A 407 1.86 21.47 -6.81
N VAL A 408 2.34 21.12 -8.00
CA VAL A 408 3.27 21.93 -8.78
C VAL A 408 2.61 22.18 -10.14
N PRO A 409 2.50 23.43 -10.61
CA PRO A 409 1.90 23.74 -11.91
C PRO A 409 2.64 23.05 -13.07
N GLY A 410 1.89 22.42 -13.99
CA GLY A 410 2.44 21.74 -15.19
C GLY A 410 2.77 20.25 -14.99
N VAL A 411 2.39 19.68 -13.84
CA VAL A 411 2.69 18.31 -13.46
C VAL A 411 1.60 17.31 -13.86
N PHE A 412 2.01 16.12 -14.28
CA PHE A 412 1.14 14.98 -14.52
C PHE A 412 0.73 14.31 -13.20
N ASN A 413 -0.54 13.96 -13.02
CA ASN A 413 -1.02 13.39 -11.75
C ASN A 413 -0.27 12.13 -11.30
N VAL A 414 0.33 11.39 -12.24
CA VAL A 414 1.05 10.14 -11.99
C VAL A 414 2.38 10.29 -11.25
N ASP A 415 2.98 11.47 -11.21
CA ASP A 415 4.29 11.68 -10.56
C ASP A 415 4.17 12.17 -9.10
N LYS A 416 2.94 12.50 -8.65
CA LYS A 416 2.65 13.08 -7.33
C LYS A 416 3.18 12.22 -6.19
N VAL A 417 3.14 10.91 -6.38
CA VAL A 417 3.68 9.92 -5.43
C VAL A 417 5.20 10.08 -5.29
N GLY A 418 5.93 10.21 -6.40
CA GLY A 418 7.38 10.42 -6.37
C GLY A 418 7.76 11.78 -5.75
N GLN A 419 6.93 12.81 -5.98
CA GLN A 419 7.13 14.12 -5.36
C GLN A 419 6.88 14.10 -3.85
N LEU A 420 5.86 13.37 -3.40
CA LEU A 420 5.64 13.14 -1.98
C LEU A 420 6.88 12.47 -1.36
N CYS A 421 7.41 11.42 -1.99
CA CYS A 421 8.64 10.75 -1.53
C CYS A 421 9.81 11.73 -1.41
N LEU A 422 10.04 12.58 -2.43
CA LEU A 422 11.06 13.64 -2.39
C LEU A 422 10.87 14.61 -1.22
N LYS A 423 9.64 15.10 -1.01
CA LYS A 423 9.30 16.04 0.06
C LYS A 423 9.45 15.41 1.45
N MET A 424 9.14 14.12 1.59
CA MET A 424 9.34 13.36 2.82
C MET A 424 10.79 12.93 3.06
N GLY A 425 11.69 13.19 2.10
CA GLY A 425 13.08 12.74 2.15
C GLY A 425 13.26 11.23 1.93
N ASP A 426 12.23 10.54 1.44
CA ASP A 426 12.30 9.15 1.00
C ASP A 426 12.84 9.07 -0.44
N TYR A 427 14.15 9.27 -0.57
CA TYR A 427 14.79 9.31 -1.87
C TYR A 427 14.83 7.94 -2.56
N ASP A 428 14.89 6.83 -1.79
CA ASP A 428 14.87 5.48 -2.35
C ASP A 428 13.49 5.16 -2.94
N GLY A 429 12.40 5.48 -2.22
CA GLY A 429 11.04 5.39 -2.74
C GLY A 429 10.81 6.28 -3.96
N ALA A 430 11.37 7.50 -3.97
CA ALA A 430 11.31 8.39 -5.13
C ALA A 430 12.00 7.78 -6.37
N LEU A 431 13.19 7.18 -6.19
CA LEU A 431 13.88 6.49 -7.29
C LEU A 431 13.04 5.33 -7.85
N GLU A 432 12.43 4.52 -7.00
CA GLU A 432 11.58 3.40 -7.42
C GLU A 432 10.38 3.87 -8.24
N VAL A 433 9.66 4.88 -7.75
CA VAL A 433 8.53 5.48 -8.46
C VAL A 433 8.98 6.04 -9.82
N TYR A 434 10.01 6.88 -9.84
CA TYR A 434 10.42 7.54 -11.08
C TYR A 434 11.02 6.56 -12.10
N ASN A 435 11.74 5.53 -11.68
CA ASN A 435 12.22 4.49 -12.59
C ASN A 435 11.07 3.66 -13.15
N THR A 436 10.05 3.35 -12.34
CA THR A 436 8.84 2.67 -12.81
C THR A 436 8.11 3.53 -13.85
N LEU A 437 7.93 4.82 -13.57
CA LEU A 437 7.32 5.78 -14.50
C LEU A 437 8.09 5.93 -15.82
N LEU A 438 9.44 5.85 -15.81
CA LEU A 438 10.24 5.85 -17.04
C LEU A 438 9.93 4.65 -17.95
N GLN A 439 9.72 3.47 -17.36
CA GLN A 439 9.42 2.24 -18.11
C GLN A 439 8.00 2.27 -18.67
N MET A 440 7.08 2.89 -17.93
CA MET A 440 5.65 2.99 -18.26
C MET A 440 5.32 3.95 -19.39
N PHE A 441 6.06 5.05 -19.49
CA PHE A 441 5.77 6.13 -20.44
C PHE A 441 6.95 6.40 -21.38
N PRO A 442 7.46 5.40 -22.13
CA PRO A 442 8.68 5.52 -22.92
C PRO A 442 8.55 6.47 -24.12
N ASP A 443 7.33 6.75 -24.57
CA ASP A 443 7.06 7.57 -25.76
C ASP A 443 6.51 8.97 -25.44
N ASN A 444 6.21 9.26 -24.17
CA ASN A 444 5.75 10.57 -23.75
C ASN A 444 6.95 11.47 -23.44
N PHE A 445 7.55 12.07 -24.48
CA PHE A 445 8.77 12.90 -24.35
C PHE A 445 8.62 14.06 -23.36
N VAL A 446 7.46 14.70 -23.31
CA VAL A 446 7.19 15.77 -22.34
C VAL A 446 7.29 15.22 -20.93
N PHE A 447 6.62 14.10 -20.65
CA PHE A 447 6.66 13.39 -19.36
C PHE A 447 8.07 12.91 -18.99
N LEU A 448 8.76 12.21 -19.89
CA LEU A 448 10.13 11.72 -19.68
C LEU A 448 11.09 12.82 -19.26
N CYS A 449 10.92 14.02 -19.80
CA CYS A 449 11.73 15.17 -19.45
C CYS A 449 11.59 15.54 -17.96
N TYR A 450 10.38 15.49 -17.39
CA TYR A 450 10.16 15.71 -15.95
C TYR A 450 10.76 14.60 -15.12
N ILE A 451 10.48 13.35 -15.49
CA ILE A 451 10.95 12.21 -14.72
C ILE A 451 12.48 12.20 -14.64
N HIS A 452 13.16 12.54 -15.73
CA HIS A 452 14.61 12.73 -15.70
C HIS A 452 15.05 13.94 -14.84
N ASN A 453 14.33 15.06 -14.84
CA ASN A 453 14.65 16.14 -13.92
C ASN A 453 14.46 15.73 -12.44
N HIS A 454 13.39 14.98 -12.13
CA HIS A 454 13.13 14.50 -10.77
C HIS A 454 14.12 13.42 -10.33
N LEU A 455 14.53 12.50 -11.20
CA LEU A 455 15.63 11.59 -10.94
C LEU A 455 16.92 12.35 -10.67
N GLY A 456 17.22 13.37 -11.47
CA GLY A 456 18.37 14.25 -11.26
C GLY A 456 18.35 14.89 -9.86
N LEU A 457 17.19 15.41 -9.45
CA LEU A 457 16.98 15.97 -8.12
C LEU A 457 17.13 14.92 -7.02
N THR A 458 16.58 13.73 -7.21
CA THR A 458 16.65 12.61 -6.26
C THR A 458 18.11 12.19 -6.03
N TYR A 459 18.88 11.99 -7.10
CA TYR A 459 20.31 11.68 -7.02
C TYR A 459 21.12 12.82 -6.40
N GLN A 460 20.76 14.07 -6.66
CA GLN A 460 21.41 15.24 -6.02
C GLN A 460 21.18 15.27 -4.51
N HIS A 461 20.00 14.86 -4.04
CA HIS A 461 19.71 14.72 -2.61
C HIS A 461 20.47 13.55 -1.97
N LEU A 462 20.63 12.44 -2.70
CA LEU A 462 21.50 11.32 -2.33
C LEU A 462 23.01 11.63 -2.45
N ASN A 463 23.38 12.87 -2.79
CA ASN A 463 24.75 13.30 -3.02
C ASN A 463 25.50 12.52 -4.13
N GLN A 464 24.77 11.88 -5.05
CA GLN A 464 25.29 11.18 -6.22
C GLN A 464 25.34 12.14 -7.41
N LEU A 465 26.23 13.12 -7.33
CA LEU A 465 26.23 14.31 -8.21
C LEU A 465 26.50 13.98 -9.69
N ASP A 466 27.18 12.87 -10.00
CA ASP A 466 27.42 12.44 -11.39
C ASP A 466 26.16 11.83 -12.02
N GLN A 467 25.43 10.99 -11.28
CA GLN A 467 24.14 10.45 -11.74
C GLN A 467 23.10 11.55 -11.90
N ALA A 468 23.09 12.51 -10.97
CA ALA A 468 22.24 13.69 -11.07
C ALA A 468 22.48 14.47 -12.38
N LEU A 469 23.75 14.66 -12.75
CA LEU A 469 24.13 15.37 -13.98
C LEU A 469 23.60 14.64 -15.21
N ILE A 470 23.79 13.32 -15.31
CA ILE A 470 23.32 12.50 -16.44
C ILE A 470 21.83 12.70 -16.67
N HIS A 471 21.05 12.65 -15.59
CA HIS A 471 19.60 12.79 -15.67
C HIS A 471 19.14 14.20 -16.01
N TYR A 472 19.78 15.24 -15.46
CA TYR A 472 19.48 16.62 -15.87
C TYR A 472 19.86 16.90 -17.33
N GLU A 473 20.99 16.38 -17.82
CA GLU A 473 21.41 16.52 -19.22
C GLU A 473 20.42 15.82 -20.15
N LYS A 474 19.98 14.60 -19.81
CA LYS A 474 18.96 13.86 -20.56
C LYS A 474 17.61 14.58 -20.60
N SER A 475 17.22 15.21 -19.49
CA SER A 475 16.03 16.08 -19.43
C SER A 475 16.14 17.23 -20.46
N ILE A 476 17.27 17.94 -20.48
CA ILE A 476 17.49 19.04 -21.45
C ILE A 476 17.53 18.54 -22.90
N GLU A 477 18.17 17.40 -23.15
CA GLU A 477 18.26 16.80 -24.49
C GLU A 477 16.88 16.49 -25.07
N ILE A 478 16.04 15.79 -24.30
CA ILE A 478 14.67 15.48 -24.68
C ILE A 478 13.89 16.77 -24.95
N ARG A 479 14.05 17.79 -24.10
CA ARG A 479 13.36 19.07 -24.28
C ARG A 479 13.78 19.81 -25.55
N ARG A 480 15.05 19.76 -25.92
CA ARG A 480 15.54 20.37 -27.17
C ARG A 480 14.95 19.69 -28.40
N SER A 481 14.59 18.41 -28.30
CA SER A 481 13.93 17.66 -29.38
C SER A 481 12.42 17.89 -29.50
N LEU A 482 11.77 18.52 -28.51
CA LEU A 482 10.34 18.85 -28.62
C LEU A 482 10.11 19.92 -29.69
N GLU A 483 8.95 19.91 -30.36
CA GLU A 483 8.63 20.91 -31.40
C GLU A 483 7.99 22.17 -30.78
N ASP A 484 7.14 22.00 -29.76
CA ASP A 484 6.38 23.05 -29.08
C ASP A 484 7.28 24.00 -28.24
N GLU A 485 7.22 25.32 -28.51
CA GLU A 485 8.03 26.33 -27.83
C GLU A 485 7.54 26.68 -26.41
N ASP A 486 6.23 26.63 -26.14
CA ASP A 486 5.72 27.01 -24.80
C ASP A 486 6.12 25.95 -23.76
N ASN A 487 6.11 24.67 -24.16
CA ASN A 487 6.60 23.55 -23.37
C ASN A 487 8.14 23.51 -23.23
N LYS A 488 8.89 24.26 -24.05
CA LYS A 488 10.35 24.38 -23.88
C LYS A 488 10.72 25.33 -22.75
N ASP A 489 9.98 26.41 -22.56
CA ASP A 489 10.44 27.52 -21.73
C ASP A 489 10.23 27.29 -20.23
N GLN A 490 9.00 26.96 -19.80
CA GLN A 490 8.65 26.85 -18.37
C GLN A 490 9.54 25.85 -17.62
N TYR A 491 9.87 24.75 -18.26
CA TYR A 491 10.49 23.62 -17.59
C TYR A 491 12.00 23.57 -17.79
N SER A 492 12.53 24.18 -18.86
CA SER A 492 13.98 24.41 -18.98
C SER A 492 14.47 25.24 -17.79
N LEU A 493 13.67 26.19 -17.31
CA LEU A 493 13.97 26.97 -16.11
C LEU A 493 14.30 26.08 -14.90
N VAL A 494 13.45 25.10 -14.59
CA VAL A 494 13.61 24.23 -13.40
C VAL A 494 14.86 23.38 -13.54
N THR A 495 15.07 22.74 -14.69
CA THR A 495 16.25 21.89 -14.92
C THR A 495 17.55 22.69 -14.86
N TYR A 496 17.59 23.91 -15.44
CA TYR A 496 18.76 24.79 -15.37
C TYR A 496 19.00 25.33 -13.95
N ALA A 497 17.96 25.64 -13.18
CA ALA A 497 18.10 26.03 -11.77
C ALA A 497 18.68 24.89 -10.92
N ASN A 498 18.24 23.66 -11.19
CA ASN A 498 18.76 22.46 -10.55
C ASN A 498 20.23 22.20 -10.93
N LEU A 499 20.60 22.29 -12.21
CA LEU A 499 22.00 22.19 -12.66
C LEU A 499 22.90 23.26 -12.03
N SER A 500 22.39 24.49 -11.88
CA SER A 500 23.13 25.55 -11.18
C SER A 500 23.49 25.12 -9.75
N THR A 501 22.51 24.58 -9.03
CA THR A 501 22.70 24.05 -7.67
C THR A 501 23.66 22.86 -7.66
N LEU A 502 23.54 21.95 -8.62
CA LEU A 502 24.43 20.79 -8.76
C LEU A 502 25.89 21.21 -8.94
N TYR A 503 26.16 22.10 -9.90
CA TYR A 503 27.51 22.58 -10.19
C TYR A 503 28.10 23.38 -9.02
N ALA A 504 27.27 24.14 -8.29
CA ALA A 504 27.69 24.79 -7.06
C ALA A 504 28.12 23.76 -5.99
N LYS A 505 27.37 22.65 -5.82
CA LYS A 505 27.76 21.55 -4.92
C LYS A 505 29.06 20.86 -5.36
N LYS A 506 29.32 20.75 -6.67
CA LYS A 506 30.58 20.22 -7.23
C LYS A 506 31.76 21.22 -7.13
N GLY A 507 31.51 22.47 -6.76
CA GLY A 507 32.53 23.53 -6.70
C GLY A 507 32.80 24.26 -8.02
N ASP A 508 32.10 23.94 -9.11
CA ASP A 508 32.24 24.61 -10.41
C ASP A 508 31.31 25.83 -10.48
N LEU A 509 31.80 26.95 -9.92
CA LEU A 509 31.06 28.21 -9.88
C LEU A 509 30.82 28.82 -11.27
N VAL A 510 31.64 28.49 -12.27
CA VAL A 510 31.50 29.02 -13.63
C VAL A 510 30.28 28.39 -14.29
N ARG A 511 30.19 27.05 -14.25
CA ARG A 511 29.02 26.34 -14.79
C ARG A 511 27.77 26.61 -13.96
N ALA A 512 27.89 26.74 -12.64
CA ALA A 512 26.75 27.12 -11.80
C ALA A 512 26.14 28.45 -12.25
N ARG A 513 26.99 29.48 -12.42
CA ARG A 513 26.56 30.79 -12.90
C ARG A 513 25.93 30.73 -14.28
N LEU A 514 26.53 30.00 -15.22
CA LEU A 514 26.00 29.87 -16.58
C LEU A 514 24.60 29.25 -16.59
N ASN A 515 24.39 28.18 -15.82
CA ASN A 515 23.08 27.54 -15.71
C ASN A 515 22.06 28.44 -15.01
N CYS A 516 22.47 29.25 -14.03
CA CYS A 516 21.62 30.28 -13.45
C CYS A 516 21.19 31.34 -14.48
N GLU A 517 22.11 31.78 -15.34
CA GLU A 517 21.82 32.73 -16.43
C GLU A 517 20.85 32.13 -17.45
N HIS A 518 20.99 30.83 -17.77
CA HIS A 518 20.02 30.11 -18.60
C HIS A 518 18.64 30.05 -17.93
N ALA A 519 18.53 29.67 -16.66
CA ALA A 519 17.25 29.62 -15.95
C ALA A 519 16.54 30.99 -15.94
N LEU A 520 17.29 32.07 -15.71
CA LEU A 520 16.77 33.44 -15.75
C LEU A 520 16.26 33.84 -17.13
N ALA A 521 16.88 33.35 -18.20
CA ALA A 521 16.46 33.64 -19.57
C ALA A 521 15.02 33.15 -19.85
N PHE A 522 14.65 32.01 -19.25
CA PHE A 522 13.33 31.37 -19.37
C PHE A 522 12.27 31.96 -18.41
N SER A 523 12.68 32.61 -17.32
CA SER A 523 11.77 33.12 -16.26
C SER A 523 10.88 34.31 -16.66
N GLY A 524 10.87 34.71 -17.94
CA GLY A 524 10.17 35.91 -18.40
C GLY A 524 10.77 37.24 -17.92
N VAL A 525 11.74 37.23 -17.00
CA VAL A 525 12.50 38.43 -16.58
C VAL A 525 13.21 39.06 -17.80
N THR A 526 13.65 38.30 -18.78
CA THR A 526 14.19 38.84 -20.04
C THR A 526 13.11 39.43 -20.96
N ARG A 527 11.85 38.97 -20.85
CA ARG A 527 10.73 39.41 -21.69
C ARG A 527 10.10 40.72 -21.18
N ILE A 528 10.08 40.94 -19.85
CA ILE A 528 9.66 42.19 -19.21
C ILE A 528 10.78 43.26 -19.23
N PHE A 529 12.05 42.86 -19.14
CA PHE A 529 13.18 43.79 -18.99
C PHE A 529 13.99 44.06 -20.27
N ARG A 530 13.50 43.62 -21.44
CA ARG A 530 14.04 44.01 -22.76
C ARG A 530 14.22 45.54 -22.93
N PRO A 531 13.41 46.43 -22.31
CA PRO A 531 13.62 47.88 -22.39
C PRO A 531 14.67 48.44 -21.39
N LEU A 532 15.08 47.69 -20.36
CA LEU A 532 15.92 48.21 -19.26
C LEU A 532 17.42 47.83 -19.38
N GLY A 533 17.83 47.26 -20.52
CA GLY A 533 19.22 46.94 -20.85
C GLY A 533 20.20 48.13 -20.85
N LYS A 534 19.76 49.35 -20.50
CA LYS A 534 20.57 50.57 -20.45
C LYS A 534 20.95 51.06 -19.05
N LEU A 535 20.55 50.39 -17.96
CA LEU A 535 20.90 50.85 -16.61
C LEU A 535 22.25 50.31 -16.08
N PRO A 536 23.08 51.14 -15.44
CA PRO A 536 24.40 50.75 -14.91
C PRO A 536 24.33 49.76 -13.74
N LEU A 537 25.38 48.93 -13.60
CA LEU A 537 25.47 47.80 -12.66
C LEU A 537 25.19 48.16 -11.19
N SER A 538 25.43 49.40 -10.76
CA SER A 538 25.21 49.84 -9.38
C SER A 538 23.73 49.82 -8.95
N GLN A 539 22.80 49.93 -9.90
CA GLN A 539 21.35 49.89 -9.64
C GLN A 539 20.73 48.48 -9.79
N LYS A 540 21.53 47.48 -10.19
CA LYS A 540 21.08 46.07 -10.33
C LYS A 540 21.25 45.23 -9.05
N LYS A 541 21.97 45.74 -8.04
CA LYS A 541 22.22 45.06 -6.76
C LYS A 541 20.97 44.71 -5.91
N PRO A 542 19.90 45.53 -5.85
CA PRO A 542 18.69 45.18 -5.08
C PRO A 542 17.90 44.01 -5.68
N TRP A 543 18.08 43.74 -6.97
CA TRP A 543 17.25 42.80 -7.74
C TRP A 543 17.79 41.36 -7.77
N ALA A 544 19.08 41.18 -7.48
CA ALA A 544 19.64 39.86 -7.18
C ALA A 544 19.05 39.24 -5.89
N ASN A 545 18.60 40.09 -4.96
CA ASN A 545 17.89 39.64 -3.76
C ASN A 545 16.44 39.22 -4.07
N LEU A 546 15.79 39.77 -5.10
CA LEU A 546 14.46 39.36 -5.55
C LEU A 546 14.49 38.00 -6.30
N ALA A 547 15.55 37.76 -7.09
CA ALA A 547 15.79 36.45 -7.69
C ALA A 547 16.10 35.38 -6.62
N ARG A 548 16.82 35.74 -5.54
CA ARG A 548 16.94 34.88 -4.35
C ARG A 548 15.60 34.65 -3.64
N PHE A 549 14.73 35.66 -3.59
CA PHE A 549 13.39 35.55 -3.00
C PHE A 549 12.45 34.63 -3.80
N LEU A 550 12.60 34.59 -5.14
CA LEU A 550 11.83 33.71 -6.02
C LEU A 550 12.41 32.29 -6.13
N LEU A 551 13.70 32.11 -5.85
CA LEU A 551 14.38 30.79 -5.80
C LEU A 551 14.34 30.14 -4.41
N ILE A 552 14.07 30.90 -3.34
CA ILE A 552 13.88 30.40 -1.98
C ILE A 552 12.38 30.44 -1.66
N GLY A 553 11.64 29.55 -2.33
CA GLY A 553 10.29 29.15 -1.95
C GLY A 553 10.29 27.78 -1.25
N GLN A 554 11.38 27.45 -0.56
CA GLN A 554 11.46 26.31 0.35
C GLN A 554 11.84 26.84 1.73
N HIS A 555 10.82 27.09 2.55
CA HIS A 555 10.89 26.95 3.99
C HIS A 555 9.85 25.92 4.40
#